data_AF-A0A2E7LKS0-F1
#
_entry.id   AF-A0A2E7LKS0-F1
#
_cell.length_a   1.000
_cell.length_b   1.000
_cell.length_c   1.000
_cell.angle_alpha   90.00
_cell.angle_beta   90.00
_cell.angle_gamma   90.00
#
_symmetry.space_group_name_H-M   'P 1'
#
loop_
_entity.id
_entity.type
_entity.pdbx_description
1 polymer ?
#
loop_
_entity_poly.entity_id
_entity_poly.type
_entity_poly.pdbx_seq_one_letter_code
_entity_poly.pdbx_strand_id
1 'polypeptide(L)'
;MIYSFRFRGKNQRILALYQSFLDHPGKGLHPKELSRMTGIPMLDVVARMDKTPELFVKLPGQRDGLTRYRLTTTATARTVTEIEHLIDQQVRRESWLYYALIVMVLLVFLIAVMAIAPAI
;
A
#
# COMPACT_ATOMS: atom_id res chain seq x y z
N MET A 1 14.74 9.92 -6.03
CA MET A 1 13.40 9.77 -5.43
C MET A 1 12.81 8.44 -5.90
N ILE A 2 12.93 7.37 -5.10
CA ILE A 2 12.42 6.04 -5.51
C ILE A 2 10.92 6.01 -5.18
N TYR A 3 10.07 6.16 -6.18
CA TYR A 3 8.63 6.01 -6.01
C TYR A 3 8.33 4.55 -5.62
N SER A 4 8.00 4.31 -4.36
CA SER A 4 7.66 2.98 -3.86
C SER A 4 6.18 2.72 -4.06
N PHE A 5 5.82 1.78 -4.92
CA PHE A 5 4.45 1.27 -5.04
C PHE A 5 3.89 0.85 -3.68
N ARG A 6 2.82 1.53 -3.25
CA ARG A 6 2.16 1.33 -1.95
C ARG A 6 1.16 0.18 -2.06
N PHE A 7 0.40 0.13 -3.16
CA PHE A 7 -0.70 -0.83 -3.36
C PHE A 7 -0.41 -1.85 -4.47
N ARG A 8 0.25 -1.45 -5.56
CA ARG A 8 0.52 -2.33 -6.72
C ARG A 8 1.32 -3.57 -6.30
N GLY A 9 0.77 -4.76 -6.59
CA GLY A 9 1.36 -6.07 -6.26
C GLY A 9 1.26 -6.48 -4.79
N LYS A 10 0.55 -5.70 -3.95
CA LYS A 10 0.46 -5.91 -2.49
C LYS A 10 -0.96 -5.81 -1.96
N ASN A 11 -1.94 -5.68 -2.85
CA ASN A 11 -3.37 -5.61 -2.57
C ASN A 11 -3.86 -6.75 -1.68
N GLN A 12 -3.55 -8.02 -2.02
CA GLN A 12 -3.97 -9.18 -1.22
C GLN A 12 -3.40 -9.17 0.19
N ARG A 13 -2.17 -8.67 0.39
CA ARG A 13 -1.56 -8.55 1.71
C ARG A 13 -2.22 -7.47 2.56
N ILE A 14 -2.57 -6.34 1.95
CA ILE A 14 -3.31 -5.26 2.62
C ILE A 14 -4.70 -5.75 3.01
N LEU A 15 -5.36 -6.50 2.12
CA LEU A 15 -6.66 -7.11 2.39
C LEU A 15 -6.59 -8.13 3.54
N ALA A 16 -5.59 -9.01 3.54
CA ALA A 16 -5.40 -10.00 4.60
C ALA A 16 -5.17 -9.33 5.97
N LEU A 17 -4.40 -8.23 6.00
CA LEU A 17 -4.23 -7.42 7.20
C LEU A 17 -5.56 -6.78 7.63
N TYR A 18 -6.31 -6.20 6.69
CA TYR A 18 -7.62 -5.61 6.96
C TYR A 18 -8.60 -6.65 7.55
N GLN A 19 -8.68 -7.84 6.96
CA GLN A 19 -9.50 -8.94 7.44
C GLN A 19 -9.13 -9.35 8.88
N SER A 20 -7.83 -9.43 9.18
CA SER A 20 -7.36 -9.77 10.53
C SER A 20 -7.83 -8.79 11.61
N PHE A 21 -8.00 -7.51 11.25
CA PHE A 21 -8.57 -6.50 12.13
C PHE A 21 -10.09 -6.59 12.27
N LEU A 22 -10.80 -7.02 11.22
CA LEU A 22 -12.23 -7.29 11.31
C LEU A 22 -12.53 -8.50 12.19
N ASP A 23 -11.69 -9.52 12.15
CA ASP A 23 -11.79 -10.70 13.03
C ASP A 23 -11.52 -10.34 14.51
N HIS A 24 -10.85 -9.20 14.77
CA HIS A 24 -10.53 -8.71 16.12
C HIS A 24 -10.98 -7.25 16.32
N PRO A 25 -12.31 -6.99 16.29
CA PRO A 25 -12.83 -5.63 16.28
C PRO A 25 -12.50 -4.89 17.59
N GLY A 26 -12.13 -3.61 17.47
CA GLY A 26 -11.88 -2.74 18.62
C GLY A 26 -10.55 -2.98 19.36
N LYS A 27 -9.81 -4.05 19.04
CA LYS A 27 -8.46 -4.28 19.59
C LYS A 27 -7.39 -3.59 18.74
N GLY A 28 -6.43 -2.96 19.41
CA GLY A 28 -5.19 -2.56 18.78
C GLY A 28 -4.27 -3.77 18.66
N LEU A 29 -4.01 -4.24 17.44
CA LEU A 29 -3.17 -5.42 17.20
C LEU A 29 -1.70 -5.01 17.08
N HIS A 30 -0.82 -5.84 17.63
CA HIS A 30 0.62 -5.67 17.48
C HIS A 30 1.09 -6.23 16.13
N PRO A 31 2.10 -5.62 15.45
CA PRO A 31 2.65 -6.14 14.19
C PRO A 31 3.12 -7.60 14.26
N LYS A 32 3.59 -8.03 15.45
CA LYS A 32 3.98 -9.42 15.71
C LYS A 32 2.78 -10.39 15.67
N GLU A 33 1.61 -9.95 16.15
CA GLU A 33 0.38 -10.75 16.12
C GLU A 33 -0.15 -10.83 14.69
N LEU A 34 -0.21 -9.69 14.00
CA LEU A 34 -0.59 -9.61 12.59
C LEU A 34 0.31 -10.48 11.70
N SER A 35 1.62 -10.47 11.97
CA SER A 35 2.58 -11.32 11.26
C SER A 35 2.29 -12.80 11.44
N ARG A 36 1.93 -13.23 12.66
CA ARG A 36 1.54 -14.61 12.95
C ARG A 36 0.21 -15.00 12.30
N MET A 37 -0.76 -14.09 12.29
CA MET A 37 -2.09 -14.34 11.71
C MET A 37 -2.06 -14.42 10.19
N THR A 38 -1.31 -13.53 9.54
CA THR A 38 -1.30 -13.40 8.08
C THR A 38 -0.15 -14.15 7.39
N GLY A 39 0.83 -14.63 8.15
CA GLY A 39 2.09 -15.19 7.61
C GLY A 39 3.00 -14.15 6.96
N ILE A 40 2.66 -12.85 7.02
CA ILE A 40 3.46 -11.76 6.46
C ILE A 40 4.59 -11.44 7.45
N PRO A 41 5.85 -11.22 7.01
CA PRO A 41 6.94 -10.83 7.89
C PRO A 41 6.62 -9.55 8.67
N MET A 42 6.96 -9.50 9.96
CA MET A 42 6.64 -8.36 10.83
C MET A 42 7.15 -7.01 10.30
N LEU A 43 8.36 -6.97 9.72
CA LEU A 43 8.92 -5.78 9.07
C LEU A 43 8.06 -5.31 7.89
N ASP A 44 7.57 -6.25 7.08
CA ASP A 44 6.67 -5.96 5.97
C ASP A 44 5.34 -5.43 6.47
N VAL A 45 4.78 -6.01 7.55
CA VAL A 45 3.55 -5.52 8.18
C VAL A 45 3.73 -4.07 8.61
N VAL A 46 4.76 -3.75 9.40
CA VAL A 46 5.04 -2.38 9.86
C VAL A 46 5.19 -1.42 8.67
N ALA A 47 6.01 -1.80 7.68
CA ALA A 47 6.24 -0.99 6.50
C ALA A 47 4.97 -0.80 5.65
N ARG A 48 4.03 -1.75 5.64
CA ARG A 48 2.74 -1.57 4.96
C ARG A 48 1.85 -0.60 5.72
N MET A 49 1.70 -0.82 7.03
CA MET A 49 0.81 0.00 7.86
C MET A 49 1.26 1.46 7.87
N ASP A 50 2.56 1.70 7.96
CA ASP A 50 3.15 3.04 7.87
C ASP A 50 2.94 3.67 6.49
N LYS A 51 2.96 2.85 5.43
CA LYS A 51 2.67 3.28 4.05
C LYS A 51 1.18 3.35 3.74
N THR A 52 0.25 3.02 4.62
CA THR A 52 -1.20 3.15 4.36
C THR A 52 -1.93 3.72 5.58
N PRO A 53 -1.64 4.99 5.96
CA PRO A 53 -2.27 5.64 7.10
C PRO A 53 -3.77 5.90 6.90
N GLU A 54 -4.25 5.87 5.65
CA GLU A 54 -5.68 5.99 5.34
C GLU A 54 -6.51 4.80 5.87
N LEU A 55 -5.89 3.63 6.03
CA LEU A 55 -6.52 2.40 6.51
C LEU A 55 -6.13 2.09 7.96
N PHE A 56 -4.87 2.31 8.33
CA PHE A 56 -4.33 1.92 9.63
C PHE A 56 -3.74 3.12 10.38
N VAL A 57 -4.13 3.28 11.63
CA VAL A 57 -3.57 4.29 12.53
C VAL A 57 -2.66 3.62 13.53
N LYS A 58 -1.46 4.20 13.70
CA LYS A 58 -0.53 3.85 14.76
C LYS A 58 -1.04 4.45 16.07
N LEU A 59 -1.31 3.60 17.05
CA LEU A 59 -1.64 4.03 18.40
C LEU A 59 -0.35 4.26 19.17
N PRO A 60 -0.11 5.47 19.73
CA PRO A 60 1.01 5.68 20.63
C PRO A 60 0.88 4.74 21.83
N GLY A 61 1.95 4.00 22.12
CA GLY A 61 1.92 2.90 23.08
C GLY A 61 1.40 3.34 24.44
N GLN A 62 0.34 2.69 24.90
CA GLN A 62 -0.15 2.86 26.27
C GLN A 62 0.84 2.12 27.19
N ARG A 63 1.66 2.89 27.92
CA ARG A 63 2.55 2.48 29.04
C ARG A 63 3.64 1.41 28.80
N ASP A 64 3.55 0.59 27.77
CA ASP A 64 4.37 -0.65 27.63
C ASP A 64 5.39 -0.62 26.48
N GLY A 65 5.60 0.55 25.84
CA GLY A 65 6.56 0.72 24.72
C GLY A 65 6.20 0.00 23.40
N LEU A 66 5.18 -0.85 23.41
CA LEU A 66 4.75 -1.65 22.25
C LEU A 66 3.88 -0.82 21.29
N THR A 67 4.29 -0.78 20.02
CA THR A 67 3.53 -0.10 18.96
C THR A 67 2.35 -0.97 18.54
N ARG A 68 1.12 -0.48 18.75
CA ARG A 68 -0.10 -1.14 18.31
C ARG A 68 -0.72 -0.36 17.16
N TYR A 69 -1.44 -1.05 16.30
CA TYR A 69 -2.15 -0.45 15.20
C TYR A 69 -3.64 -0.74 15.30
N ARG A 70 -4.46 0.12 14.73
CA ARG A 70 -5.91 -0.03 14.66
C ARG A 70 -6.41 0.44 13.31
N LEU A 71 -7.57 -0.06 12.88
CA LEU A 71 -8.28 0.52 11.74
C LEU A 71 -8.72 1.94 12.05
N THR A 72 -8.70 2.80 11.03
CA THR A 72 -9.33 4.12 11.10
C THR A 72 -10.84 3.96 11.32
N THR A 73 -11.48 4.97 11.94
CA THR A 73 -12.94 5.00 12.10
C THR A 73 -13.65 4.89 10.75
N THR A 74 -13.07 5.52 9.71
CA THR A 74 -13.55 5.46 8.33
C THR A 74 -13.37 4.08 7.69
N ALA A 75 -12.26 3.38 7.95
CA ALA A 75 -12.07 2.02 7.44
C ALA A 75 -12.97 1.02 8.18
N THR A 76 -13.17 1.18 9.49
CA THR A 76 -14.02 0.30 10.31
C THR A 76 -15.50 0.38 9.90
N ALA A 77 -15.95 1.55 9.42
CA ALA A 77 -17.32 1.77 8.95
C ALA A 77 -17.56 1.26 7.52
N ARG A 78 -16.51 0.91 6.77
CA ARG A 78 -16.61 0.45 5.38
C ARG A 78 -16.68 -1.07 5.30
N THR A 79 -17.42 -1.54 4.31
CA THR A 79 -17.48 -2.98 4.00
C THR A 79 -16.18 -3.46 3.35
N VAL A 80 -15.90 -4.77 3.44
CA VAL A 80 -14.71 -5.39 2.81
C VAL A 80 -14.66 -5.08 1.31
N THR A 81 -15.80 -5.16 0.63
CA THR A 81 -15.94 -4.86 -0.80
C THR A 81 -15.62 -3.40 -1.15
N GLU A 82 -16.00 -2.45 -0.30
CA GLU A 82 -15.62 -1.05 -0.49
C GLU A 82 -14.12 -0.83 -0.32
N ILE A 83 -13.48 -1.49 0.65
CA ILE A 83 -12.03 -1.42 0.84
C ILE A 83 -11.28 -2.08 -0.32
N GLU A 84 -11.76 -3.21 -0.83
CA GLU A 84 -11.24 -3.82 -2.06
C GLU A 84 -11.30 -2.86 -3.24
N HIS A 85 -12.44 -2.21 -3.44
CA HIS A 85 -12.60 -1.23 -4.52
C HIS A 85 -11.66 -0.03 -4.37
N LEU A 86 -11.47 0.48 -3.15
CA LEU A 86 -10.52 1.56 -2.90
C LEU A 86 -9.08 1.13 -3.20
N ILE A 87 -8.69 -0.05 -2.75
CA ILE A 87 -7.36 -0.61 -3.02
C ILE A 87 -7.17 -0.78 -4.52
N ASP A 88 -8.15 -1.34 -5.24
CA ASP A 88 -8.08 -1.51 -6.70
C ASP A 88 -7.96 -0.18 -7.44
N GLN A 89 -8.74 0.84 -7.04
CA GLN A 89 -8.64 2.17 -7.61
C GLN A 89 -7.23 2.78 -7.41
N GLN A 90 -6.64 2.62 -6.23
CA GLN A 90 -5.27 3.10 -5.98
C GLN A 90 -4.24 2.31 -6.78
N VAL A 91 -4.39 0.98 -6.92
CA VAL A 91 -3.52 0.13 -7.76
C VAL A 91 -3.58 0.58 -9.22
N ARG A 92 -4.78 0.84 -9.74
CA ARG A 92 -4.97 1.34 -11.11
C ARG A 92 -4.26 2.67 -11.27
N ARG A 93 -4.48 3.62 -10.36
CA ARG A 93 -3.84 4.94 -10.42
C ARG A 93 -2.31 4.84 -10.40
N GLU A 94 -1.74 4.02 -9.52
CA GLU A 94 -0.29 3.75 -9.50
C GLU A 94 0.20 3.12 -10.81
N SER A 95 -0.59 2.25 -11.43
CA SER A 95 -0.25 1.61 -12.71
C SER A 95 -0.30 2.60 -13.87
N TRP A 96 -1.28 3.49 -13.92
CA TRP A 96 -1.37 4.57 -14.91
C TRP A 96 -0.14 5.49 -14.86
N LEU A 97 0.30 5.88 -13.65
CA LEU A 97 1.51 6.67 -13.48
C LEU A 97 2.75 5.94 -14.00
N TYR A 98 2.85 4.64 -13.73
CA TYR A 98 3.95 3.81 -14.23
C TYR A 98 3.95 3.73 -15.76
N TYR A 99 2.80 3.51 -16.39
CA TYR A 99 2.68 3.50 -17.85
C TYR A 99 3.00 4.87 -18.45
N ALA A 100 2.52 5.95 -17.85
CA ALA A 100 2.83 7.31 -18.29
C ALA A 100 4.35 7.59 -18.26
N LEU A 101 5.05 7.12 -17.21
CA LEU A 101 6.51 7.24 -17.12
C LEU A 101 7.22 6.48 -18.25
N ILE A 102 6.82 5.23 -18.51
CA ILE A 102 7.39 4.42 -19.60
C ILE A 102 7.17 5.09 -20.95
N VAL A 103 5.93 5.54 -21.22
CA VAL A 103 5.58 6.19 -22.49
C VAL A 103 6.38 7.48 -22.66
N MET A 104 6.55 8.28 -21.60
CA MET A 104 7.38 9.48 -21.65
C MET A 104 8.83 9.16 -22.03
N VAL A 105 9.44 8.15 -21.40
CA VAL A 105 10.82 7.74 -21.73
C VAL A 105 10.92 7.25 -23.17
N LEU A 106 9.96 6.47 -23.63
CA LEU A 106 9.91 5.95 -25.01
C LEU A 106 9.77 7.08 -26.03
N LEU A 107 8.92 8.09 -25.75
CA LEU A 107 8.77 9.26 -26.60
C LEU A 107 10.05 10.10 -26.67
N VAL A 108 10.71 10.35 -25.55
CA VAL A 108 12.01 11.06 -25.53
C VAL A 108 13.06 10.29 -26.31
N PHE A 109 13.09 8.96 -26.17
CA PHE A 109 13.99 8.11 -26.94
C PHE A 109 13.70 8.18 -28.45
N LEU A 110 12.44 8.11 -28.86
CA LEU A 110 12.04 8.28 -30.27
C LEU A 110 12.46 9.63 -30.83
N ILE A 111 12.23 10.72 -30.09
CA ILE A 111 12.66 12.07 -30.49
C ILE A 111 14.17 12.12 -30.66
N ALA A 112 14.94 11.55 -29.73
CA ALA A 112 16.40 11.51 -29.82
C ALA A 112 16.87 10.73 -31.05
N VAL A 113 16.27 9.57 -31.33
CA VAL A 113 16.58 8.78 -32.53
C VAL A 113 16.25 9.55 -33.80
N MET A 114 15.07 10.18 -33.88
CA MET A 114 14.68 10.98 -35.05
C MET A 114 15.54 12.23 -35.24
N ALA A 115 16.08 12.82 -34.16
CA ALA A 115 16.97 13.97 -34.25
C ALA A 115 18.37 13.59 -34.76
N ILE A 116 18.84 12.37 -34.45
CA ILE A 116 20.17 11.87 -34.86
C ILE A 116 20.11 11.20 -36.24
N ALA A 117 19.00 10.57 -36.61
CA ALA A 117 18.82 9.87 -37.88
C ALA A 117 19.14 10.70 -39.14
N PRO A 118 18.80 11.99 -39.26
CA PRO A 118 19.20 12.80 -40.42
C PRO A 118 20.65 13.31 -40.35
N ALA A 119 21.37 13.06 -39.24
CA ALA A 119 22.75 13.49 -39.02
C ALA A 119 23.79 12.38 -39.27
N ILE A 120 23.35 11.19 -39.70
CA ILE A 120 24.17 10.03 -40.11
C ILE A 120 23.83 9.72 -41.57
#